data_AF-A0A501WA46-F1
#
_entry.id   AF-A0A501WA46-F1
#
_cell.length_a   1.000
_cell.length_b   1.000
_cell.length_c   1.000
_cell.angle_alpha   90.00
_cell.angle_beta   90.00
_cell.angle_gamma   90.00
#
_symmetry.space_group_name_H-M   'P 1'
#
loop_
_entity.id
_entity.type
_entity.pdbx_description
1 polymer ?
#
loop_
_entity_poly.entity_id
_entity_poly.type
_entity_poly.pdbx_seq_one_letter_code
_entity_poly.pdbx_strand_id
1 'polypeptide(L)' 'MQRTTGDKVEVWQDSHPMVALSFSQLIELLEVHFHVQVMEHDYECLSAWNGKSGNGIFVCTKKAVA' A
#
# COMPACT_ATOMS: atom_id res chain seq x y z
N MET A 1 -7.85 11.74 16.38
CA MET A 1 -7.05 12.99 16.34
C MET A 1 -7.81 14.08 17.08
N GLN A 2 -7.14 15.02 17.75
CA GLN A 2 -7.80 16.15 18.39
C GLN A 2 -7.04 17.44 18.13
N ARG A 3 -7.76 18.57 18.07
CA ARG A 3 -7.20 19.92 17.93
C ARG A 3 -7.88 20.84 18.93
N THR A 4 -7.10 21.60 19.67
CA THR A 4 -7.60 22.61 20.61
C THR A 4 -7.34 24.00 20.06
N THR A 5 -8.34 24.88 20.07
CA THR A 5 -8.21 26.30 19.70
C THR A 5 -8.97 27.15 20.71
N GLY A 6 -8.24 27.86 21.58
CA GLY A 6 -8.82 28.52 22.76
C GLY A 6 -9.51 27.49 23.65
N ASP A 7 -10.77 27.75 24.02
CA ASP A 7 -11.57 26.85 24.86
C ASP A 7 -12.32 25.76 24.06
N LYS A 8 -12.11 25.67 22.74
CA LYS A 8 -12.73 24.62 21.89
C LYS A 8 -11.77 23.47 21.64
N VAL A 9 -12.29 22.25 21.77
CA VAL A 9 -11.61 21.01 21.38
C VAL A 9 -12.42 20.34 20.26
N GLU A 10 -11.78 20.15 19.11
CA GLU A 10 -12.28 19.37 17.98
C GLU A 10 -11.68 17.96 18.05
N VAL A 11 -12.50 16.93 17.86
CA VAL A 11 -12.08 15.52 17.89
C VAL A 11 -12.52 14.85 16.60
N TRP A 12 -11.58 14.22 15.90
CA TRP A 12 -11.83 13.38 14.73
C TRP A 12 -11.60 11.92 15.08
N GLN A 13 -12.62 11.10 14.81
CA GLN A 13 -12.54 9.65 14.88
C GLN A 13 -12.43 9.11 13.46
N ASP A 14 -11.25 8.64 13.12
CA ASP A 14 -10.99 7.95 11.87
C ASP A 14 -11.05 6.45 12.16
N SER A 15 -12.04 5.77 11.57
CA SER A 15 -12.19 4.31 11.63
C SER A 15 -12.52 3.82 10.23
N HIS A 16 -11.55 3.15 9.62
CA HIS A 16 -11.72 2.53 8.31
C HIS A 16 -11.57 1.02 8.45
N PRO A 17 -12.53 0.22 7.94
CA PRO A 17 -12.36 -1.23 7.90
C PRO A 17 -11.18 -1.57 7.00
N MET A 18 -10.19 -2.27 7.55
CA MET A 18 -9.04 -2.77 6.82
C MET A 18 -9.13 -4.29 6.67
N VAL A 19 -8.81 -4.79 5.47
CA VAL A 19 -8.72 -6.22 5.19
C VAL A 19 -7.25 -6.61 5.09
N ALA A 20 -6.84 -7.63 5.84
CA ALA A 20 -5.51 -8.19 5.74
C ALA A 20 -5.39 -9.10 4.51
N LEU A 21 -4.38 -8.85 3.67
CA LEU A 21 -4.05 -9.65 2.49
C LEU A 21 -2.57 -10.04 2.53
N SER A 22 -2.25 -11.23 2.05
CA SER A 22 -0.85 -11.60 1.76
C SER A 22 -0.37 -10.94 0.47
N PHE A 23 0.95 -10.87 0.27
CA PHE A 23 1.53 -10.36 -0.97
C PHE A 23 1.05 -11.15 -2.18
N SER A 24 1.01 -12.48 -2.09
CA SER A 24 0.52 -13.35 -3.18
C SER A 24 -0.93 -13.05 -3.54
N GLN A 25 -1.80 -12.87 -2.55
CA GLN A 25 -3.21 -12.52 -2.79
C GLN A 25 -3.35 -11.16 -3.48
N LEU A 26 -2.56 -10.18 -3.06
CA LEU A 26 -2.59 -8.85 -3.67
C LEU A 26 -2.04 -8.87 -5.11
N ILE A 27 -0.99 -9.66 -5.38
CA ILE A 27 -0.45 -9.87 -6.74
C ILE A 27 -1.54 -10.45 -7.64
N GLU A 28 -2.18 -11.54 -7.23
CA GLU A 28 -3.24 -12.20 -8.02
C GLU A 28 -4.39 -11.25 -8.38
N LEU A 29 -4.80 -10.40 -7.44
CA LEU A 29 -5.84 -9.39 -7.67
C LEU A 29 -5.42 -8.32 -8.69
N LEU A 30 -4.15 -7.89 -8.65
CA LEU A 30 -3.63 -6.83 -9.51
C LEU A 30 -3.25 -7.32 -10.90
N GLU A 31 -2.73 -8.55 -11.01
CA GLU A 31 -2.27 -9.15 -12.25
C GLU A 31 -3.36 -9.29 -13.31
N VAL A 32 -4.64 -9.23 -12.94
CA VAL A 32 -5.75 -9.18 -13.92
C VAL A 32 -5.63 -7.96 -14.84
N HIS A 33 -5.19 -6.82 -14.29
CA HIS A 33 -5.22 -5.53 -14.99
C HIS A 33 -3.81 -4.99 -15.32
N PHE A 34 -2.79 -5.43 -14.60
CA PHE A 34 -1.46 -4.83 -14.62
C PHE A 34 -0.36 -5.86 -14.87
N HIS A 35 0.77 -5.40 -15.42
CA HIS A 35 2.05 -6.04 -15.13
C HIS A 35 2.50 -5.55 -13.75
N VAL A 36 2.65 -6.50 -12.82
CA VAL A 36 2.94 -6.21 -11.41
C VAL A 36 4.41 -6.51 -11.14
N GLN A 37 5.11 -5.56 -10.53
CA GLN A 37 6.46 -5.75 -10.00
C GLN A 37 6.48 -5.34 -8.52
N VAL A 38 7.04 -6.21 -7.68
CA VAL A 38 7.15 -5.93 -6.23
C VAL A 38 8.56 -5.46 -5.92
N MET A 39 8.66 -4.33 -5.23
CA MET A 39 9.92 -3.73 -4.80
C MET A 39 10.03 -3.74 -3.28
N GLU A 40 11.26 -3.81 -2.78
CA GLU A 40 11.53 -3.60 -1.36
C GLU A 40 11.26 -2.16 -0.98
N HIS A 41 10.66 -2.00 0.20
CA HIS A 41 10.60 -0.70 0.85
C HIS A 41 11.82 -0.54 1.76
N ASP A 42 13.01 -0.35 1.17
CA ASP A 42 14.26 -0.20 1.92
C ASP A 42 14.59 1.26 2.30
N TYR A 43 13.73 2.22 1.91
CA TYR A 43 13.81 3.67 2.16
C TYR A 43 15.03 4.40 1.56
N GLU A 44 16.03 3.70 1.04
CA GLU A 44 17.22 4.30 0.42
C GLU A 44 17.23 4.12 -1.10
N CYS A 45 16.81 2.95 -1.58
CA CYS A 45 16.74 2.59 -2.97
C CYS A 45 15.55 1.69 -3.30
N LEU A 46 15.16 1.71 -4.57
CA LEU A 46 14.08 0.87 -5.08
C LEU A 46 14.70 -0.43 -5.61
N SER A 47 14.73 -1.46 -4.77
CA SER A 47 15.28 -2.78 -5.09
C SER A 47 14.17 -3.79 -5.40
N ALA A 48 14.46 -4.82 -6.19
CA ALA A 48 13.51 -5.91 -6.42
C ALA A 48 13.28 -6.71 -5.13
N TRP A 49 12.03 -7.08 -4.85
CA TRP A 49 11.68 -7.78 -3.62
C TRP A 49 12.27 -9.19 -3.57
N ASN A 50 13.05 -9.50 -2.52
CA ASN A 50 13.70 -10.80 -2.33
C ASN A 50 12.82 -11.86 -1.64
N GLY A 51 11.56 -11.53 -1.32
CA GLY A 51 10.61 -12.43 -0.67
C GLY A 51 10.66 -12.46 0.86
N LYS A 52 11.55 -11.70 1.51
CA LYS A 52 11.71 -11.69 2.98
C LYS A 52 11.17 -10.42 3.64
N SER A 53 11.23 -9.29 2.95
CA SER A 53 10.80 -8.00 3.51
C SER A 53 9.27 -7.98 3.68
N GLY A 54 8.79 -7.67 4.89
CA GLY A 54 7.35 -7.63 5.20
C GLY A 54 6.63 -6.37 4.70
N ASN A 55 7.37 -5.40 4.17
CA ASN A 55 6.83 -4.20 3.55
C ASN A 55 7.40 -4.06 2.14
N GLY A 56 6.55 -3.68 1.18
CA GLY A 56 6.90 -3.65 -0.22
C GLY A 56 6.03 -2.69 -1.01
N ILE A 57 6.58 -2.21 -2.12
CA ILE A 57 5.91 -1.30 -3.05
C ILE A 57 5.46 -2.13 -4.26
N PHE A 58 4.18 -2.04 -4.59
CA PHE A 58 3.60 -2.69 -5.76
C PHE A 58 3.56 -1.71 -6.93
N VAL A 59 4.45 -1.91 -7.90
CA VAL A 59 4.51 -1.10 -9.13
C VAL A 59 3.65 -1.78 -10.18
N CYS A 60 2.60 -1.07 -10.63
CA CYS A 60 1.62 -1.58 -11.57
C CYS A 60 1.66 -0.76 -12.86
N THR A 61 1.97 -1.41 -13.99
CA THR A 61 1.82 -0.79 -15.31
C THR A 61 0.62 -1.41 -16.02
N LYS A 62 -0.24 -0.57 -16.62
CA LYS A 62 -1.44 -1.03 -17.31
C LYS A 62 -1.03 -1.94 -18.47
N LYS A 63 -1.64 -3.11 -18.58
CA LYS A 63 -1.44 -3.98 -19.74
C LYS A 63 -1.90 -3.25 -21.01
N ALA A 64 -1.16 -3.40 -22.10
CA ALA A 64 -1.62 -2.92 -23.39
C ALA A 64 -2.94 -3.61 -23.74
N VAL A 65 -3.92 -2.83 -24.20
CA VAL A 65 -5.13 -3.39 -24.81
C VAL A 65 -4.74 -3.78 -26.23
N ALA A 66 -4.83 -5.06 -26.56
CA ALA A 66 -4.62 -5.57 -27.91
C ALA A 66 -5.68 -5.03 -28.89
#